data_AF-A0A7J7DBM4-F1
#
_entry.id   AF-A0A7J7DBM4-F1
#
_cell.length_a   1.000
_cell.length_b   1.000
_cell.length_c   1.000
_cell.angle_alpha   90.00
_cell.angle_beta   90.00
_cell.angle_gamma   90.00
#
_symmetry.space_group_name_H-M   'P 1'
#
loop_
_entity.id
_entity.type
_entity.pdbx_description
1 polymer ?
#
loop_
_entity_poly.entity_id
_entity_poly.type
_entity_poly.pdbx_seq_one_letter_code
_entity_poly.pdbx_strand_id
1 'polypeptide(L)'
;MAVLVMILCVFLVTHLSVVAGDDAGDNNAAARGGYHQETTELCSIDLGTILPPPYNNISHLGVKQSQVIPDAGELPLTKVPPTVVVQGAMIYLAFQAKFQNKLGEQPILLAFSSKFPNHHHSHLFEHDDKTSIMFDFSGGSASALTGRFVEMKTRHGVMGILGWGLILPVGAIVPRYLKHKDPLWFYLHTVIQFIGFIFGLTTVVLGGQLYKETHANVPAHRGIGIFVLFLSILQILAFFLRPNKDAKVRKYWNWYHHWFGRIALFFGSLNIVLGMRLAYAGPAWKIGYGFVLGVILLTVIVLEILSRMSRSEKIDRTPAFQMNPVP
;
A
#
# COMPACT_ATOMS: atom_id res chain seq x y z
N MET A 1 -15.17 -19.54 22.45
CA MET A 1 -14.25 -20.34 21.63
C MET A 1 -13.89 -19.65 20.32
N ALA A 2 -14.84 -19.23 19.47
CA ALA A 2 -14.54 -18.63 18.15
C ALA A 2 -13.49 -17.48 18.14
N VAL A 3 -13.59 -16.51 19.05
CA VAL A 3 -12.60 -15.40 19.14
C VAL A 3 -11.22 -15.88 19.61
N LEU A 4 -11.18 -16.88 20.49
CA LEU A 4 -9.92 -17.45 20.98
C LEU A 4 -9.25 -18.32 19.90
N VAL A 5 -10.04 -19.06 19.12
CA VAL A 5 -9.61 -19.83 17.95
C VAL A 5 -9.09 -18.90 16.84
N MET A 6 -9.70 -17.72 16.67
CA MET A 6 -9.23 -16.70 15.74
C MET A 6 -7.86 -16.14 16.13
N ILE A 7 -7.65 -15.82 17.41
CA ILE A 7 -6.35 -15.36 17.93
C ILE A 7 -5.28 -16.46 17.72
N LEU A 8 -5.60 -17.73 17.99
CA LEU A 8 -4.69 -18.86 17.76
C LEU A 8 -4.36 -19.09 16.28
N CYS A 9 -5.35 -19.04 15.37
CA CYS A 9 -5.11 -19.17 13.93
C CYS A 9 -4.23 -18.02 13.39
N VAL A 10 -4.37 -16.80 13.94
CA VAL A 10 -3.56 -15.64 13.56
C VAL A 10 -2.09 -15.81 13.93
N PHE A 11 -1.78 -16.35 15.12
CA PHE A 11 -0.39 -16.67 15.51
C PHE A 11 0.22 -17.80 14.68
N LEU A 12 -0.59 -18.76 14.23
CA LEU A 12 -0.11 -19.84 13.36
C LEU A 12 0.25 -19.34 11.95
N VAL A 13 -0.51 -18.37 11.42
CA VAL A 13 -0.29 -17.81 10.08
C VAL A 13 0.96 -16.90 10.02
N THR A 14 1.29 -16.19 11.10
CA THR A 14 2.53 -15.38 11.16
C THR A 14 3.82 -16.20 11.09
N HIS A 15 3.75 -17.51 11.38
CA HIS A 15 4.91 -18.41 11.31
C HIS A 15 5.06 -19.15 9.97
N LEU A 16 4.11 -19.05 9.03
CA LEU A 16 4.05 -19.97 7.89
C LEU A 16 4.37 -19.40 6.50
N SER A 17 4.77 -18.13 6.31
CA SER A 17 4.85 -17.62 4.92
C SER A 17 5.83 -16.47 4.69
N VAL A 18 7.11 -16.79 4.47
CA VAL A 18 7.97 -16.10 3.48
C VAL A 18 8.93 -17.13 2.88
N VAL A 19 8.40 -18.06 2.08
CA VAL A 19 9.18 -18.87 1.13
C VAL A 19 8.35 -18.97 -0.14
N ALA A 20 9.04 -18.96 -1.28
CA ALA A 20 8.60 -19.12 -2.67
C ALA A 20 8.15 -17.82 -3.36
N GLY A 21 8.64 -17.50 -4.56
CA GLY A 21 9.27 -18.34 -5.57
C GLY A 21 8.60 -18.00 -6.91
N ASP A 22 9.41 -17.57 -7.87
CA ASP A 22 8.97 -17.21 -9.23
C ASP A 22 8.39 -18.42 -9.96
N ASP A 23 7.33 -18.22 -10.77
CA ASP A 23 7.39 -18.54 -12.22
C ASP A 23 6.10 -18.21 -13.00
N ALA A 24 6.38 -17.78 -14.23
CA ALA A 24 5.68 -17.78 -15.54
C ALA A 24 4.17 -18.08 -15.70
N GLY A 25 3.53 -17.34 -16.63
CA GLY A 25 2.47 -17.90 -17.48
C GLY A 25 1.46 -16.94 -18.15
N ASP A 26 1.73 -16.65 -19.42
CA ASP A 26 0.79 -16.59 -20.57
C ASP A 26 0.14 -15.28 -21.06
N ASN A 27 -0.05 -15.30 -22.39
CA ASN A 27 -0.10 -14.26 -23.39
C ASN A 27 -1.53 -13.88 -23.83
N ASN A 28 -1.56 -12.88 -24.73
CA ASN A 28 -2.60 -12.53 -25.72
C ASN A 28 -3.56 -11.40 -25.37
N ALA A 29 -3.34 -10.23 -25.98
CA ALA A 29 -4.44 -9.38 -26.47
C ALA A 29 -3.99 -8.56 -27.69
N ALA A 30 -4.67 -8.82 -28.79
CA ALA A 30 -4.45 -8.24 -30.12
C ALA A 30 -4.78 -6.74 -30.18
N ALA A 31 -3.97 -6.02 -30.95
CA ALA A 31 -4.17 -4.62 -31.29
C ALA A 31 -5.36 -4.43 -32.24
N ARG A 32 -6.26 -3.51 -31.90
CA ARG A 32 -7.21 -2.89 -32.84
C ARG A 32 -6.82 -1.44 -33.02
N GLY A 33 -6.43 -1.10 -34.25
CA GLY A 33 -5.98 0.22 -34.66
C GLY A 33 -7.10 1.26 -34.66
N GLY A 34 -6.72 2.47 -34.24
CA GLY A 34 -7.39 3.72 -34.54
C GLY A 34 -6.33 4.70 -35.02
N TYR A 35 -6.51 5.23 -36.23
CA TYR A 35 -5.67 6.27 -36.83
C TYR A 35 -5.66 7.50 -35.90
N HIS A 36 -4.53 7.72 -35.22
CA HIS A 36 -4.24 9.00 -34.57
C HIS A 36 -2.87 9.48 -35.03
N GLN A 37 -2.88 10.73 -35.48
CA GLN A 37 -1.80 11.51 -36.07
C GLN A 37 -0.47 11.33 -35.30
N GLU A 38 0.57 10.97 -36.06
CA GLU A 38 1.91 10.63 -35.58
C GLU A 38 2.60 11.82 -34.89
N THR A 39 2.90 11.69 -33.61
CA THR A 39 3.79 12.58 -32.87
C THR A 39 5.06 11.81 -32.48
N THR A 40 6.18 12.20 -33.06
CA THR A 40 7.52 11.63 -32.87
C THR A 40 8.35 12.43 -31.86
N GLU A 41 9.00 11.70 -30.95
CA GLU A 41 10.13 12.05 -30.08
C GLU A 41 9.99 13.15 -29.00
N LEU A 42 10.31 12.73 -27.76
CA LEU A 42 10.79 13.49 -26.59
C LEU A 42 10.06 14.80 -26.24
N CYS A 43 8.74 14.83 -26.38
CA CYS A 43 7.95 15.96 -25.91
C CYS A 43 7.59 15.77 -24.43
N SER A 44 7.82 16.79 -23.61
CA SER A 44 7.15 17.01 -22.32
C SER A 44 7.68 16.25 -21.09
N ILE A 45 8.99 15.96 -20.97
CA ILE A 45 9.56 15.72 -19.63
C ILE A 45 9.77 17.08 -18.96
N ASP A 46 8.74 17.60 -18.29
CA ASP A 46 8.96 18.67 -17.32
C ASP A 46 9.77 18.10 -16.14
N LEU A 47 11.09 18.17 -16.29
CA LEU A 47 12.06 17.72 -15.28
C LEU A 47 11.79 18.36 -13.92
N GLY A 48 11.15 19.54 -13.86
CA GLY A 48 10.77 20.19 -12.62
C GLY A 48 9.72 19.42 -11.81
N THR A 49 8.90 18.61 -12.46
CA THR A 49 7.87 17.78 -11.80
C THR A 49 8.38 16.41 -11.33
N ILE A 50 9.54 15.98 -11.84
CA ILE A 50 10.04 14.61 -11.66
C ILE A 50 11.35 14.60 -10.87
N LEU A 51 12.15 15.66 -10.96
CA LEU A 51 13.41 15.77 -10.26
C LEU A 51 13.21 16.34 -8.85
N PRO A 52 13.80 15.72 -7.82
CA PRO A 52 13.79 16.29 -6.48
C PRO A 52 14.64 17.57 -6.41
N PRO A 53 14.36 18.48 -5.46
CA PRO A 53 15.24 19.62 -5.19
C PRO A 53 16.70 19.19 -4.95
N PRO A 54 17.71 19.91 -5.47
CA PRO A 54 17.66 21.22 -6.15
C PRO A 54 17.51 21.16 -7.68
N TYR A 55 17.30 19.97 -8.26
CA TYR A 55 17.32 19.74 -9.70
C TYR A 55 15.99 20.10 -10.40
N ASN A 56 14.99 20.53 -9.64
CA ASN A 56 13.67 20.94 -10.15
C ASN A 56 13.71 22.24 -10.98
N ASN A 57 14.83 22.97 -11.00
CA ASN A 57 15.01 24.19 -11.79
C ASN A 57 15.48 23.94 -13.24
N ILE A 58 15.63 22.69 -13.68
CA ILE A 58 16.03 22.33 -15.06
C ILE A 58 14.79 22.34 -16.01
N SER A 59 13.82 23.19 -15.72
CA SER A 59 12.42 23.21 -16.22
C SER A 59 12.22 23.51 -17.71
N HIS A 60 13.25 23.47 -18.56
CA HIS A 60 13.18 24.04 -19.91
C HIS A 60 13.81 23.20 -21.05
N LEU A 61 14.39 22.04 -20.78
CA LEU A 61 14.93 21.15 -21.82
C LEU A 61 13.87 20.14 -22.29
N GLY A 62 13.58 20.08 -23.60
CA GLY A 62 12.70 19.06 -24.20
C GLY A 62 11.19 19.26 -23.98
N VAL A 63 10.75 20.49 -23.67
CA VAL A 63 9.33 20.78 -23.40
C VAL A 63 8.50 20.89 -24.70
N LYS A 64 9.14 21.26 -25.82
CA LYS A 64 8.51 21.31 -27.15
C LYS A 64 9.23 20.36 -28.10
N GLN A 65 8.47 19.68 -28.95
CA GLN A 65 8.98 18.79 -30.00
C GLN A 65 10.05 19.46 -30.89
N SER A 66 9.91 20.75 -31.17
CA SER A 66 10.88 21.53 -31.97
C SER A 66 12.23 21.78 -31.28
N GLN A 67 12.36 21.47 -29.99
CA GLN A 67 13.58 21.64 -29.20
C GLN A 67 14.36 20.33 -29.02
N VAL A 68 13.77 19.22 -29.46
CA VAL A 68 14.40 17.91 -29.44
C VAL A 68 15.27 17.79 -30.69
N ILE A 69 16.55 17.55 -30.49
CA ILE A 69 17.48 17.25 -31.58
C ILE A 69 17.73 15.74 -31.52
N PRO A 70 17.29 14.96 -32.52
CA PRO A 70 17.59 13.54 -32.61
C PRO A 70 19.10 13.30 -32.50
N ASP A 71 19.48 12.22 -31.82
CA ASP A 71 20.88 11.79 -31.62
C ASP A 71 21.81 12.80 -30.92
N ALA A 72 21.27 13.88 -30.31
CA ALA A 72 22.09 14.87 -29.61
C ALA A 72 22.63 14.39 -28.24
N GLY A 73 22.24 13.19 -27.79
CA GLY A 73 22.72 12.59 -26.55
C GLY A 73 23.91 11.67 -26.79
N GLU A 74 25.13 12.14 -26.52
CA GLU A 74 26.30 11.27 -26.50
C GLU A 74 26.52 10.70 -25.09
N LEU A 75 26.34 9.40 -24.93
CA LEU A 75 26.78 8.68 -23.72
C LEU A 75 28.21 8.17 -23.96
N PRO A 76 29.24 8.72 -23.29
CA PRO A 76 30.62 8.32 -23.51
C PRO A 76 30.84 6.89 -23.01
N LEU A 77 30.83 5.91 -23.90
CA LEU A 77 31.08 4.50 -23.55
C LEU A 77 32.59 4.22 -23.45
N THR A 78 32.93 3.22 -22.65
CA THR A 78 34.29 2.67 -22.60
C THR A 78 34.54 1.69 -23.76
N LYS A 79 35.75 1.10 -23.80
CA LYS A 79 36.07 0.02 -24.75
C LYS A 79 35.40 -1.32 -24.42
N VAL A 80 34.73 -1.44 -23.26
CA VAL A 80 34.00 -2.65 -22.90
C VAL A 80 32.72 -2.69 -23.73
N PRO A 81 32.47 -3.76 -24.52
CA PRO A 81 31.31 -3.82 -25.38
C PRO A 81 30.01 -3.85 -24.56
N PRO A 82 28.98 -3.09 -24.95
CA PRO A 82 27.67 -3.24 -24.35
C PRO A 82 27.11 -4.63 -24.68
N THR A 83 26.36 -5.20 -23.76
CA THR A 83 25.71 -6.50 -23.91
C THR A 83 24.21 -6.34 -23.73
N VAL A 84 23.45 -7.00 -24.60
CA VAL A 84 22.00 -7.11 -24.49
C VAL A 84 21.63 -8.58 -24.40
N VAL A 85 20.91 -8.95 -23.34
CA VAL A 85 20.37 -10.30 -23.18
C VAL A 85 18.85 -10.20 -23.07
N VAL A 86 18.14 -10.96 -23.89
CA VAL A 86 16.67 -11.06 -23.82
C VAL A 86 16.33 -12.39 -23.17
N GLN A 87 15.63 -12.35 -22.04
CA GLN A 87 15.17 -13.55 -21.33
C GLN A 87 13.67 -13.43 -21.06
N GLY A 88 12.88 -14.18 -21.81
CA GLY A 88 11.41 -14.06 -21.79
C GLY A 88 10.97 -12.66 -22.22
N ALA A 89 10.22 -11.96 -21.36
CA ALA A 89 9.77 -10.59 -21.59
C ALA A 89 10.75 -9.52 -21.08
N MET A 90 11.90 -9.91 -20.53
CA MET A 90 12.88 -8.98 -19.95
C MET A 90 14.06 -8.75 -20.89
N ILE A 91 14.42 -7.48 -21.07
CA ILE A 91 15.63 -7.06 -21.77
C ILE A 91 16.64 -6.59 -20.72
N TYR A 92 17.75 -7.29 -20.60
CA TYR A 92 18.89 -6.91 -19.78
C TYR A 92 19.89 -6.15 -20.65
N LEU A 93 20.15 -4.90 -20.28
CA LEU A 93 21.16 -4.06 -20.92
C LEU A 93 22.32 -3.87 -19.94
N ALA A 94 23.52 -4.19 -20.38
CA ALA A 94 24.75 -3.94 -19.64
C ALA A 94 25.67 -3.08 -20.50
N PHE A 95 26.11 -1.94 -19.98
CA PHE A 95 27.05 -1.06 -20.65
C PHE A 95 27.94 -0.38 -19.61
N GLN A 96 29.10 0.12 -20.05
CA GLN A 96 30.01 0.86 -19.19
C GLN A 96 30.27 2.25 -19.76
N ALA A 97 29.79 3.28 -19.05
CA ALA A 97 30.00 4.68 -19.38
C ALA A 97 31.23 5.25 -18.65
N LYS A 98 31.94 6.19 -19.29
CA LYS A 98 33.10 6.90 -18.77
C LYS A 98 32.75 8.35 -18.50
N PHE A 99 32.75 8.73 -17.23
CA PHE A 99 32.55 10.11 -16.82
C PHE A 99 33.90 10.78 -16.55
N GLN A 100 34.02 12.07 -16.88
CA GLN A 100 35.25 12.84 -16.62
C GLN A 100 35.49 13.01 -15.11
N ASN A 101 34.41 13.12 -14.34
CA ASN A 101 34.42 13.29 -12.89
C ASN A 101 33.73 12.12 -12.20
N LYS A 102 34.11 11.84 -10.94
CA LYS A 102 33.33 10.93 -10.10
C LYS A 102 31.93 11.48 -9.92
N LEU A 103 30.93 10.68 -10.25
CA LEU A 103 29.53 11.00 -9.98
C LEU A 103 29.24 10.68 -8.50
N GLY A 104 28.60 11.61 -7.80
CA GLY A 104 28.01 11.37 -6.48
C GLY A 104 26.55 10.95 -6.63
N GLU A 105 25.67 11.52 -5.81
CA GLU A 105 24.22 11.39 -5.97
C GLU A 105 23.75 12.05 -7.27
N GLN A 106 23.06 11.31 -8.12
CA GLN A 106 22.49 11.81 -9.37
C GLN A 106 21.07 11.25 -9.56
N PRO A 107 20.14 12.04 -10.14
CA PRO A 107 18.85 11.51 -10.54
C PRO A 107 18.99 10.64 -11.80
N ILE A 108 18.52 9.40 -11.72
CA ILE A 108 18.32 8.53 -12.89
C ILE A 108 16.89 8.71 -13.35
N LEU A 109 16.72 9.11 -14.62
CA LEU A 109 15.43 9.18 -15.28
C LEU A 109 15.05 7.81 -15.84
N LEU A 110 13.84 7.36 -15.52
CA LEU A 110 13.27 6.13 -16.04
C LEU A 110 12.00 6.51 -16.80
N ALA A 111 11.90 6.10 -18.06
CA ALA A 111 10.72 6.37 -18.86
C ALA A 111 10.45 5.19 -19.79
N PHE A 112 9.18 4.86 -20.04
CA PHE A 112 8.80 3.77 -20.92
C PHE A 112 7.68 4.17 -21.88
N SER A 113 7.60 3.50 -23.03
CA SER A 113 6.50 3.64 -24.00
C SER A 113 6.04 2.24 -24.41
N SER A 114 4.74 2.05 -24.56
CA SER A 114 4.12 0.84 -25.11
C SER A 114 4.13 0.84 -26.65
N LYS A 115 4.53 1.94 -27.29
CA LYS A 115 4.66 2.07 -28.74
C LYS A 115 6.01 1.55 -29.21
N PHE A 116 6.01 0.73 -30.27
CA PHE A 116 7.22 0.24 -30.91
C PHE A 116 7.93 1.36 -31.68
N PRO A 117 9.28 1.40 -31.72
CA PRO A 117 10.02 2.40 -32.51
C PRO A 117 9.64 2.37 -33.99
N ASN A 118 9.59 3.53 -34.65
CA ASN A 118 9.23 3.60 -36.07
C ASN A 118 10.34 2.99 -36.96
N HIS A 119 9.98 2.01 -37.79
CA HIS A 119 10.89 1.29 -38.69
C HIS A 119 11.60 2.18 -39.73
N HIS A 120 11.05 3.35 -40.08
CA HIS A 120 11.63 4.19 -41.13
C HIS A 120 12.65 5.21 -40.65
N HIS A 121 12.57 5.61 -39.38
CA HIS A 121 13.42 6.68 -38.84
C HIS A 121 14.16 6.27 -37.56
N SER A 122 13.92 5.07 -37.00
CA SER A 122 14.47 4.63 -35.71
C SER A 122 14.18 5.58 -34.55
N HIS A 123 13.10 6.36 -34.68
CA HIS A 123 12.67 7.32 -33.66
C HIS A 123 11.82 6.61 -32.59
N LEU A 124 12.10 6.93 -31.33
CA LEU A 124 11.36 6.60 -30.13
C LEU A 124 10.12 7.49 -29.96
N PHE A 125 9.01 6.90 -29.54
CA PHE A 125 7.80 7.66 -29.25
C PHE A 125 7.89 8.37 -27.90
N GLU A 126 7.00 9.35 -27.69
CA GLU A 126 6.77 9.90 -26.36
C GLU A 126 6.49 8.77 -25.35
N HIS A 127 7.10 8.91 -24.17
CA HIS A 127 6.94 7.94 -23.09
C HIS A 127 5.52 8.02 -22.51
N ASP A 128 4.88 6.86 -22.32
CA ASP A 128 3.57 6.77 -21.69
C ASP A 128 3.63 7.14 -20.20
N ASP A 129 4.77 6.84 -19.55
CA ASP A 129 5.01 7.16 -18.15
C ASP A 129 6.52 7.35 -17.90
N LYS A 130 6.82 8.08 -16.82
CA LYS A 130 8.17 8.50 -16.45
C LYS A 130 8.31 8.75 -14.96
N THR A 131 9.47 8.47 -14.43
CA THR A 131 9.83 8.70 -13.03
C THR A 131 11.32 8.98 -12.89
N SER A 132 11.75 9.38 -11.70
CA SER A 132 13.18 9.44 -11.37
C SER A 132 13.46 8.70 -10.07
N ILE A 133 14.69 8.21 -9.97
CA ILE A 133 15.23 7.68 -8.72
C ILE A 133 16.56 8.36 -8.44
N MET A 134 16.83 8.69 -7.18
CA MET A 134 18.15 9.15 -6.78
C MET A 134 19.08 7.95 -6.69
N PHE A 135 20.26 8.06 -7.30
CA PHE A 135 21.27 7.03 -7.29
C PHE A 135 22.63 7.62 -6.93
N ASP A 136 23.26 7.06 -5.90
CA ASP A 136 24.61 7.45 -5.50
C ASP A 136 25.66 6.59 -6.22
N PHE A 137 26.38 7.22 -7.15
CA PHE A 137 27.44 6.59 -7.91
C PHE A 137 28.77 6.49 -7.14
N SER A 138 28.86 7.03 -5.91
CA SER A 138 30.07 7.00 -5.09
C SER A 138 30.32 5.64 -4.42
N GLY A 139 29.26 4.84 -4.20
CA GLY A 139 29.29 3.61 -3.39
C GLY A 139 29.80 2.34 -4.08
N GLY A 140 30.16 2.39 -5.37
CA GLY A 140 30.78 1.26 -6.07
C GLY A 140 29.92 0.01 -6.30
N SER A 141 28.64 -0.03 -5.91
CA SER A 141 27.71 -1.14 -6.21
C SER A 141 26.23 -0.76 -6.13
N ALA A 142 25.52 -0.89 -7.26
CA ALA A 142 24.09 -0.60 -7.39
C ALA A 142 23.17 -1.64 -6.70
N SER A 143 23.61 -2.89 -6.61
CA SER A 143 22.79 -4.00 -6.11
C SER A 143 22.39 -3.84 -4.63
N ALA A 144 23.25 -3.20 -3.81
CA ALA A 144 22.97 -2.97 -2.40
C ALA A 144 21.84 -1.94 -2.19
N LEU A 145 21.76 -0.91 -3.03
CA LEU A 145 20.71 0.12 -2.96
C LEU A 145 19.35 -0.45 -3.38
N THR A 146 19.29 -1.18 -4.50
CA THR A 146 18.05 -1.84 -4.94
C THR A 146 17.52 -2.82 -3.87
N GLY A 147 18.41 -3.59 -3.24
CA GLY A 147 18.05 -4.48 -2.12
C GLY A 147 17.46 -3.71 -0.93
N ARG A 148 18.10 -2.60 -0.52
CA ARG A 148 17.61 -1.75 0.58
C ARG A 148 16.22 -1.17 0.30
N PHE A 149 15.97 -0.71 -0.92
CA PHE A 149 14.66 -0.16 -1.29
C PHE A 149 13.56 -1.22 -1.29
N VAL A 150 13.84 -2.41 -1.80
CA VAL A 150 12.91 -3.55 -1.77
C VAL A 150 12.60 -3.92 -0.33
N GLU A 151 13.61 -3.99 0.54
CA GLU A 151 13.43 -4.30 1.96
C GLU A 151 12.55 -3.27 2.67
N MET A 152 12.81 -1.97 2.47
CA MET A 152 12.02 -0.89 3.07
C MET A 152 10.54 -0.93 2.61
N LYS A 153 10.30 -1.14 1.32
CA LYS A 153 8.94 -1.30 0.77
C LYS A 153 8.23 -2.50 1.39
N THR A 154 8.91 -3.65 1.46
CA THR A 154 8.37 -4.87 2.07
C THR A 154 8.03 -4.65 3.54
N ARG A 155 8.93 -4.06 4.33
CA ARG A 155 8.69 -3.78 5.76
C ARG A 155 7.50 -2.83 5.98
N HIS A 156 7.39 -1.78 5.17
CA HIS A 156 6.24 -0.87 5.20
C HIS A 156 4.94 -1.62 4.88
N GLY A 157 4.93 -2.41 3.81
CA GLY A 157 3.77 -3.19 3.38
C GLY A 157 3.32 -4.24 4.42
N VAL A 158 4.25 -5.01 4.97
CA VAL A 158 3.97 -6.03 6.01
C VAL A 158 3.37 -5.38 7.26
N MET A 159 3.98 -4.30 7.77
CA MET A 159 3.46 -3.60 8.95
C MET A 159 2.06 -3.04 8.69
N GLY A 160 1.81 -2.53 7.47
CA GLY A 160 0.50 -2.04 7.07
C GLY A 160 -0.56 -3.12 7.06
N ILE A 161 -0.27 -4.29 6.48
CA ILE A 161 -1.20 -5.43 6.45
C ILE A 161 -1.45 -5.98 7.86
N LEU A 162 -0.41 -6.13 8.68
CA LEU A 162 -0.58 -6.62 10.06
C LEU A 162 -1.41 -5.65 10.91
N GLY A 163 -1.10 -4.36 10.88
CA GLY A 163 -1.84 -3.35 11.65
C GLY A 163 -3.26 -3.15 11.13
N TRP A 164 -3.38 -2.65 9.90
CA TRP A 164 -4.65 -2.21 9.31
C TRP A 164 -5.48 -3.32 8.69
N GLY A 165 -4.82 -4.34 8.14
CA GLY A 165 -5.48 -5.48 7.50
C GLY A 165 -5.93 -6.55 8.48
N LEU A 166 -5.32 -6.67 9.67
CA LEU A 166 -5.56 -7.78 10.59
C LEU A 166 -5.88 -7.36 12.03
N ILE A 167 -4.93 -6.76 12.74
CA ILE A 167 -5.02 -6.54 14.19
C ILE A 167 -6.16 -5.56 14.54
N LEU A 168 -6.21 -4.40 13.87
CA LEU A 168 -7.24 -3.38 14.12
C LEU A 168 -8.67 -3.87 13.78
N PRO A 169 -8.92 -4.56 12.64
CA PRO A 169 -10.20 -5.23 12.39
C PRO A 169 -10.59 -6.25 13.47
N VAL A 170 -9.67 -7.11 13.91
CA VAL A 170 -9.92 -8.09 14.99
C VAL A 170 -10.34 -7.37 16.27
N GLY A 171 -9.64 -6.31 16.65
CA GLY A 171 -10.00 -5.48 17.80
C GLY A 171 -11.40 -4.86 17.69
N ALA A 172 -11.83 -4.49 16.49
CA ALA A 172 -13.15 -3.90 16.24
C ALA A 172 -14.31 -4.92 16.29
N ILE A 173 -14.02 -6.20 16.03
CA ILE A 173 -15.00 -7.31 16.13
C ILE A 173 -15.36 -7.59 17.61
N VAL A 174 -14.39 -7.50 18.53
CA VAL A 174 -14.58 -7.81 19.96
C VAL A 174 -15.80 -7.14 20.61
N PRO A 175 -15.97 -5.80 20.60
CA PRO A 175 -17.09 -5.14 21.28
C PRO A 175 -18.45 -5.44 20.66
N ARG A 176 -18.50 -5.94 19.41
CA ARG A 176 -19.75 -6.30 18.73
C ARG A 176 -20.31 -7.62 19.26
N TYR A 177 -19.46 -8.62 19.51
CA TYR A 177 -19.90 -9.98 19.83
C TYR A 177 -19.63 -10.39 21.29
N LEU A 178 -18.67 -9.76 21.97
CA LEU A 178 -18.32 -10.10 23.35
C LEU A 178 -18.87 -9.13 24.40
N LYS A 179 -19.73 -8.17 24.02
CA LYS A 179 -20.25 -7.11 24.93
C LYS A 179 -20.93 -7.63 26.19
N HIS A 180 -21.46 -8.86 26.17
CA HIS A 180 -22.07 -9.53 27.32
C HIS A 180 -21.05 -9.98 28.39
N LYS A 181 -19.74 -9.98 28.07
CA LYS A 181 -18.65 -10.33 28.99
C LYS A 181 -17.96 -9.07 29.51
N ASP A 182 -18.68 -8.24 30.26
CA ASP A 182 -18.09 -7.06 30.93
C ASP A 182 -17.30 -7.52 32.18
N PRO A 183 -16.07 -7.04 32.43
CA PRO A 183 -15.29 -6.04 31.68
C PRO A 183 -14.34 -6.63 30.61
N LEU A 184 -14.31 -7.96 30.43
CA LEU A 184 -13.36 -8.65 29.54
C LEU A 184 -13.34 -8.09 28.09
N TRP A 185 -14.51 -7.85 27.49
CA TRP A 185 -14.57 -7.32 26.11
C TRP A 185 -13.84 -5.98 25.98
N PHE A 186 -13.91 -5.15 27.02
CA PHE A 186 -13.30 -3.82 27.02
C PHE A 186 -11.78 -3.94 27.03
N TYR A 187 -11.23 -4.76 27.93
CA TYR A 187 -9.78 -5.00 27.99
C TYR A 187 -9.25 -5.62 26.69
N LEU A 188 -9.92 -6.64 26.16
CA LEU A 188 -9.52 -7.27 24.89
C LEU A 188 -9.53 -6.25 23.73
N HIS A 189 -10.62 -5.49 23.59
CA HIS A 189 -10.70 -4.43 22.59
C HIS A 189 -9.56 -3.43 22.74
N THR A 190 -9.37 -2.89 23.94
CA THR A 190 -8.36 -1.87 24.22
C THR A 190 -6.95 -2.37 23.92
N VAL A 191 -6.55 -3.54 24.43
CA VAL A 191 -5.20 -4.09 24.22
C VAL A 191 -4.93 -4.34 22.73
N ILE A 192 -5.87 -4.99 22.03
CA ILE A 192 -5.71 -5.28 20.60
C ILE A 192 -5.62 -3.99 19.79
N GLN A 193 -6.44 -2.98 20.11
CA GLN A 193 -6.40 -1.69 19.41
C GLN A 193 -5.09 -0.92 19.67
N PHE A 194 -4.54 -0.94 20.89
CA PHE A 194 -3.24 -0.33 21.17
C PHE A 194 -2.10 -1.03 20.42
N ILE A 195 -2.09 -2.37 20.39
CA ILE A 195 -1.11 -3.12 19.59
C ILE A 195 -1.25 -2.76 18.11
N GLY A 196 -2.48 -2.78 17.57
CA GLY A 196 -2.73 -2.41 16.18
C GLY A 196 -2.32 -0.98 15.86
N PHE A 197 -2.51 -0.04 16.80
CA PHE A 197 -2.07 1.35 16.66
C PHE A 197 -0.54 1.46 16.57
N ILE A 198 0.20 0.69 17.36
CA ILE A 198 1.68 0.67 17.29
C ILE A 198 2.12 0.20 15.89
N PHE A 199 1.57 -0.90 15.38
CA PHE A 199 1.87 -1.37 14.02
C PHE A 199 1.48 -0.34 12.95
N GLY A 200 0.31 0.31 13.10
CA GLY A 200 -0.13 1.39 12.23
C GLY A 200 0.80 2.60 12.24
N LEU A 201 1.30 3.01 13.41
CA LEU A 201 2.26 4.09 13.56
C LEU A 201 3.61 3.72 12.92
N THR A 202 4.12 2.50 13.18
CA THR A 202 5.33 1.99 12.54
C THR A 202 5.20 2.00 11.02
N THR A 203 4.03 1.64 10.48
CA THR A 203 3.75 1.71 9.04
C THR A 203 3.94 3.13 8.50
N VAL A 204 3.38 4.14 9.16
CA VAL A 204 3.52 5.55 8.73
C VAL A 204 4.96 6.04 8.85
N VAL A 205 5.67 5.68 9.92
CA VAL A 205 7.09 6.04 10.10
C VAL A 205 7.95 5.43 8.98
N LEU A 206 7.76 4.15 8.68
CA LEU A 206 8.46 3.48 7.57
C LEU A 206 8.10 4.11 6.21
N GLY A 207 6.84 4.51 6.00
CA GLY A 207 6.41 5.21 4.80
C GLY A 207 7.08 6.59 4.65
N GLY A 208 7.25 7.31 5.77
CA GLY A 208 7.99 8.57 5.81
C GLY A 208 9.48 8.39 5.48
N GLN A 209 10.11 7.33 6.00
CA GLN A 209 11.49 6.98 5.64
C GLN A 209 11.61 6.64 4.16
N LEU A 210 10.68 5.84 3.61
CA LEU A 210 10.65 5.51 2.20
C LEU A 210 10.51 6.78 1.33
N TYR A 211 9.66 7.72 1.73
CA TYR A 211 9.52 8.99 1.03
C TYR A 211 10.80 9.84 1.04
N LYS A 212 11.50 9.93 2.18
CA LYS A 212 12.77 10.68 2.27
C LYS A 212 13.86 10.13 1.33
N GLU A 213 13.88 8.82 1.15
CA GLU A 213 14.89 8.15 0.33
C GLU A 213 14.53 8.14 -1.17
N THR A 214 13.23 8.08 -1.49
CA THR A 214 12.77 7.91 -2.89
C THR A 214 12.20 9.17 -3.52
N HIS A 215 11.76 10.14 -2.72
CA HIS A 215 10.99 11.30 -3.15
C HIS A 215 9.77 10.94 -4.03
N ALA A 216 9.26 9.72 -3.90
CA ALA A 216 8.22 9.20 -4.78
C ALA A 216 6.93 10.05 -4.70
N ASN A 217 6.43 10.45 -5.86
CA ASN A 217 5.22 11.26 -5.97
C ASN A 217 3.95 10.40 -5.87
N VAL A 218 3.56 10.04 -4.64
CA VAL A 218 2.38 9.21 -4.35
C VAL A 218 1.35 9.92 -3.45
N PRO A 219 0.82 11.09 -3.88
CA PRO A 219 0.08 12.01 -3.02
C PRO A 219 -1.21 11.39 -2.44
N ALA A 220 -1.92 10.57 -3.23
CA ALA A 220 -3.15 9.92 -2.77
C ALA A 220 -2.90 8.93 -1.62
N HIS A 221 -1.93 8.01 -1.79
CA HIS A 221 -1.60 7.00 -0.77
C HIS A 221 -1.07 7.65 0.52
N ARG A 222 -0.19 8.65 0.36
CA ARG A 222 0.34 9.43 1.48
C ARG A 222 -0.78 10.20 2.20
N GLY A 223 -1.64 10.88 1.45
CA GLY A 223 -2.75 11.65 2.00
C GLY A 223 -3.74 10.79 2.77
N ILE A 224 -4.16 9.65 2.20
CA ILE A 224 -5.03 8.70 2.89
C ILE A 224 -4.35 8.13 4.14
N GLY A 225 -3.06 7.79 4.07
CA GLY A 225 -2.30 7.30 5.23
C GLY A 225 -2.26 8.30 6.39
N ILE A 226 -2.01 9.57 6.11
CA ILE A 226 -2.03 10.65 7.12
C ILE A 226 -3.43 10.84 7.69
N PHE A 227 -4.46 10.83 6.83
CA PHE A 227 -5.85 10.94 7.25
C PHE A 227 -6.26 9.80 8.20
N VAL A 228 -5.86 8.57 7.87
CA VAL A 228 -6.09 7.38 8.70
C VAL A 228 -5.34 7.48 10.04
N LEU A 229 -4.10 7.98 10.05
CA LEU A 229 -3.36 8.25 11.30
C LEU A 229 -4.10 9.26 12.19
N PHE A 230 -4.60 10.35 11.59
CA PHE A 230 -5.40 11.34 12.32
C PHE A 230 -6.64 10.71 12.96
N LEU A 231 -7.41 9.91 12.20
CA LEU A 231 -8.57 9.18 12.75
C LEU A 231 -8.17 8.20 13.86
N SER A 232 -6.98 7.61 13.77
CA SER A 232 -6.45 6.69 14.79
C SER A 232 -6.14 7.41 16.10
N ILE A 233 -5.49 8.58 16.02
CA ILE A 233 -5.21 9.41 17.20
C ILE A 233 -6.53 9.81 17.88
N LEU A 234 -7.54 10.18 17.09
CA LEU A 234 -8.90 10.41 17.58
C LEU A 234 -9.48 9.18 18.32
N GLN A 235 -9.25 7.96 17.83
CA GLN A 235 -9.68 6.74 18.54
C GLN A 235 -8.93 6.53 19.87
N ILE A 236 -7.62 6.81 19.91
CA ILE A 236 -6.85 6.73 21.15
C ILE A 236 -7.34 7.77 22.17
N LEU A 237 -7.61 9.01 21.72
CA LEU A 237 -8.21 10.03 22.57
C LEU A 237 -9.61 9.63 23.08
N ALA A 238 -10.38 8.89 22.28
CA ALA A 238 -11.69 8.39 22.70
C ALA A 238 -11.58 7.50 23.95
N PHE A 239 -10.51 6.72 24.07
CA PHE A 239 -10.25 5.91 25.27
C PHE A 239 -10.08 6.76 26.53
N PHE A 240 -9.24 7.81 26.47
CA PHE A 240 -8.98 8.70 27.61
C PHE A 240 -10.19 9.58 27.96
N LEU A 241 -10.95 10.01 26.95
CA LEU A 241 -12.12 10.87 27.09
C LEU A 241 -13.41 10.08 27.32
N ARG A 242 -13.32 8.79 27.68
CA ARG A 242 -14.47 7.89 27.81
C ARG A 242 -15.37 8.32 28.98
N PRO A 243 -16.62 8.78 28.74
CA PRO A 243 -17.50 9.22 29.80
C PRO A 243 -18.07 8.05 30.61
N ASN A 244 -18.54 8.33 31.84
CA ASN A 244 -19.30 7.39 32.67
C ASN A 244 -20.55 6.88 31.94
N LYS A 245 -20.98 5.64 32.29
CA LYS A 245 -22.09 4.95 31.62
C LYS A 245 -23.40 5.75 31.66
N ASP A 246 -23.64 6.50 32.74
CA ASP A 246 -24.88 7.25 32.97
C ASP A 246 -24.86 8.68 32.42
N ALA A 247 -23.73 9.13 31.88
CA ALA A 247 -23.59 10.50 31.37
C ALA A 247 -24.31 10.66 30.02
N LYS A 248 -25.12 11.71 29.84
CA LYS A 248 -25.80 12.01 28.56
C LYS A 248 -24.83 12.11 27.37
N VAL A 249 -23.63 12.64 27.62
CA VAL A 249 -22.55 12.76 26.61
C VAL A 249 -22.04 11.40 26.09
N ARG A 250 -22.25 10.31 26.83
CA ARG A 250 -21.88 8.94 26.44
C ARG A 250 -22.47 8.55 25.08
N LYS A 251 -23.68 9.02 24.76
CA LYS A 251 -24.34 8.77 23.47
C LYS A 251 -23.54 9.36 22.30
N TYR A 252 -23.13 10.62 22.40
CA TYR A 252 -22.34 11.30 21.38
C TYR A 252 -20.94 10.71 21.26
N TRP A 253 -20.31 10.38 22.39
CA TRP A 253 -19.04 9.65 22.40
C TRP A 253 -19.13 8.32 21.67
N ASN A 254 -20.21 7.54 21.87
CA ASN A 254 -20.40 6.26 21.18
C ASN A 254 -20.55 6.47 19.67
N TRP A 255 -21.34 7.47 19.24
CA TRP A 255 -21.54 7.78 17.83
C TRP A 255 -20.21 8.15 17.15
N TYR A 256 -19.48 9.09 17.74
CA TYR A 256 -18.15 9.48 17.31
C TYR A 256 -17.19 8.29 17.21
N HIS A 257 -17.01 7.54 18.31
CA HIS A 257 -16.06 6.42 18.37
C HIS A 257 -16.39 5.33 17.34
N HIS A 258 -17.67 4.99 17.18
CA HIS A 258 -18.08 3.98 16.22
C HIS A 258 -17.90 4.40 14.77
N TRP A 259 -18.31 5.61 14.39
CA TRP A 259 -18.21 6.05 13.00
C TRP A 259 -16.78 6.32 12.57
N PHE A 260 -16.01 7.03 13.40
CA PHE A 260 -14.62 7.35 13.06
C PHE A 260 -13.76 6.09 13.04
N GLY A 261 -14.00 5.13 13.94
CA GLY A 261 -13.33 3.82 13.88
C GLY A 261 -13.63 3.05 12.59
N ARG A 262 -14.89 3.04 12.13
CA ARG A 262 -15.27 2.38 10.86
C ARG A 262 -14.65 3.06 9.64
N ILE A 263 -14.68 4.39 9.60
CA ILE A 263 -14.07 5.19 8.53
C ILE A 263 -12.56 4.92 8.48
N ALA A 264 -11.89 4.87 9.64
CA ALA A 264 -10.46 4.54 9.71
C ALA A 264 -10.16 3.15 9.14
N LEU A 265 -10.93 2.12 9.51
CA LEU A 265 -10.75 0.76 8.97
C LEU A 265 -11.00 0.68 7.46
N PHE A 266 -12.03 1.37 6.96
CA PHE A 266 -12.33 1.43 5.52
C PHE A 266 -11.19 2.07 4.74
N PHE A 267 -10.75 3.26 5.14
CA PHE A 267 -9.66 3.95 4.45
C PHE A 267 -8.31 3.26 4.65
N GLY A 268 -8.04 2.64 5.81
CA GLY A 268 -6.85 1.82 6.02
C GLY A 268 -6.80 0.63 5.06
N SER A 269 -7.93 -0.06 4.88
CA SER A 269 -8.05 -1.18 3.93
C SER A 269 -7.86 -0.73 2.47
N LEU A 270 -8.46 0.41 2.10
CA LEU A 270 -8.28 1.01 0.78
C LEU A 270 -6.82 1.41 0.54
N ASN A 271 -6.17 1.96 1.57
CA ASN A 271 -4.80 2.42 1.46
C ASN A 271 -3.80 1.26 1.27
N ILE A 272 -4.08 0.08 1.86
CA ILE A 272 -3.31 -1.14 1.59
C ILE A 272 -3.41 -1.52 0.12
N VAL A 273 -4.61 -1.55 -0.45
CA VAL A 273 -4.82 -1.88 -1.88
C VAL A 273 -4.09 -0.90 -2.78
N LEU A 274 -4.19 0.40 -2.48
CA LEU A 274 -3.49 1.43 -3.22
C LEU A 274 -1.96 1.27 -3.10
N GLY A 275 -1.45 1.00 -1.90
CA GLY A 275 -0.03 0.75 -1.66
C GLY A 275 0.49 -0.46 -2.44
N MET A 276 -0.26 -1.56 -2.51
CA MET A 276 0.10 -2.73 -3.32
C MET A 276 0.14 -2.42 -4.82
N ARG A 277 -0.79 -1.58 -5.32
CA ARG A 277 -0.77 -1.14 -6.72
C ARG A 277 0.47 -0.28 -7.02
N LEU A 278 0.77 0.68 -6.16
CA LEU A 278 1.93 1.58 -6.30
C LEU A 278 3.27 0.85 -6.15
N ALA A 279 3.30 -0.21 -5.35
CA ALA A 279 4.48 -1.05 -5.18
C ALA A 279 4.67 -2.07 -6.31
N TYR A 280 3.77 -2.12 -7.30
CA TYR A 280 3.70 -3.19 -8.31
C TYR A 280 3.78 -4.59 -7.67
N ALA A 281 3.09 -4.76 -6.55
CA ALA A 281 3.19 -5.98 -5.75
C ALA A 281 2.74 -7.20 -6.56
N GLY A 282 3.55 -8.26 -6.49
CA GLY A 282 3.29 -9.52 -7.18
C GLY A 282 1.97 -10.18 -6.75
N PRO A 283 1.49 -11.18 -7.50
CA PRO A 283 0.21 -11.87 -7.23
C PRO A 283 0.09 -12.39 -5.79
N ALA A 284 1.17 -12.90 -5.21
CA ALA A 284 1.21 -13.42 -3.83
C ALA A 284 0.74 -12.40 -2.78
N TRP A 285 1.09 -11.12 -2.91
CA TRP A 285 0.65 -10.07 -1.98
C TRP A 285 -0.85 -9.82 -2.07
N LYS A 286 -1.38 -9.79 -3.30
CA LYS A 286 -2.81 -9.60 -3.56
C LYS A 286 -3.62 -10.78 -3.02
N ILE A 287 -3.15 -12.00 -3.26
CA ILE A 287 -3.75 -13.24 -2.76
C ILE A 287 -3.68 -13.27 -1.24
N GLY A 288 -2.53 -12.99 -0.64
CA GLY A 288 -2.34 -12.99 0.81
C GLY A 288 -3.24 -11.99 1.52
N TYR A 289 -3.29 -10.75 1.04
CA TYR A 289 -4.21 -9.75 1.60
C TYR A 289 -5.68 -10.10 1.36
N GLY A 290 -6.01 -10.62 0.17
CA GLY A 290 -7.35 -11.13 -0.14
C GLY A 290 -7.79 -12.25 0.79
N PHE A 291 -6.89 -13.16 1.14
CA PHE A 291 -7.13 -14.21 2.13
C PHE A 291 -7.38 -13.64 3.52
N VAL A 292 -6.55 -12.69 3.99
CA VAL A 292 -6.74 -12.03 5.29
C VAL A 292 -8.12 -11.35 5.36
N LEU A 293 -8.48 -10.57 4.33
CA LEU A 293 -9.80 -9.94 4.26
C LEU A 293 -10.93 -10.98 4.22
N GLY A 294 -10.77 -12.05 3.44
CA GLY A 294 -11.75 -13.13 3.34
C GLY A 294 -12.01 -13.82 4.69
N VAL A 295 -10.95 -14.13 5.45
CA VAL A 295 -11.07 -14.71 6.79
C VAL A 295 -11.80 -13.77 7.75
N ILE A 296 -11.47 -12.47 7.74
CA ILE A 296 -12.14 -11.49 8.59
C ILE A 296 -13.62 -11.39 8.25
N LEU A 297 -13.96 -11.28 6.96
CA LEU A 297 -15.36 -11.17 6.51
C LEU A 297 -16.15 -12.44 6.82
N LEU A 298 -15.60 -13.62 6.53
CA LEU A 298 -16.21 -14.90 6.88
C LEU A 298 -16.49 -14.99 8.38
N THR A 299 -15.52 -14.58 9.19
CA THR A 299 -15.65 -14.60 10.65
C THR A 299 -16.78 -13.68 11.11
N VAL A 300 -16.88 -12.47 10.57
CA VAL A 300 -17.98 -11.54 10.87
C VAL A 300 -19.33 -12.15 10.48
N ILE A 301 -19.42 -12.78 9.31
CA ILE A 301 -20.64 -13.44 8.83
C ILE A 301 -21.06 -14.56 9.79
N VAL A 302 -20.14 -15.47 10.14
CA VAL A 302 -20.41 -16.57 11.07
C VAL A 302 -20.85 -16.05 12.43
N LEU A 303 -20.14 -15.06 12.99
CA LEU A 303 -20.48 -14.48 14.28
C LEU A 303 -21.83 -13.74 14.25
N GLU A 304 -22.19 -13.09 13.15
CA GLU A 304 -23.49 -12.44 12.99
C GLU A 304 -24.64 -13.47 12.90
N ILE A 305 -24.45 -14.57 12.16
CA ILE A 305 -25.43 -15.68 12.11
C ILE A 305 -25.66 -16.26 13.52
N LEU A 306 -24.59 -16.62 14.22
CA LEU A 306 -24.66 -17.18 15.57
C LEU A 306 -25.31 -16.19 16.55
N SER A 307 -24.97 -14.90 16.46
CA SER A 307 -25.57 -13.86 17.31
C SER A 307 -27.07 -13.71 17.06
N ARG A 308 -27.55 -13.88 15.82
CA ARG A 308 -28.97 -13.80 15.49
C ARG A 308 -29.72 -15.03 15.98
N MET A 309 -29.16 -16.23 15.79
CA MET A 309 -29.74 -17.48 16.30
C MET A 309 -29.91 -17.45 17.82
N SER A 310 -28.86 -17.07 18.55
CA SER A 310 -28.92 -16.95 20.02
C SER A 310 -29.96 -15.92 20.49
N ARG A 311 -30.12 -14.82 19.74
CA ARG A 311 -31.15 -13.81 20.05
C ARG A 311 -32.56 -14.36 19.82
N SER A 312 -32.77 -15.16 18.76
CA SER A 312 -34.04 -15.84 18.48
C SER A 312 -34.40 -16.85 19.56
N GLU A 313 -33.46 -17.70 19.97
CA GLU A 313 -33.64 -18.68 21.04
C GLU A 313 -34.02 -18.01 22.37
N LYS A 314 -33.40 -16.86 22.68
CA LYS A 314 -33.74 -16.10 23.89
C LYS A 314 -35.16 -15.53 23.85
N ILE A 315 -35.63 -15.10 22.67
CA ILE A 315 -37.01 -14.62 22.49
C ILE A 315 -38.00 -15.77 22.71
N ASP A 316 -37.74 -16.93 22.12
CA ASP A 316 -38.60 -18.11 22.23
C ASP A 316 -38.73 -18.64 23.67
N ARG A 317 -37.63 -18.54 24.46
CA ARG A 317 -37.62 -18.96 25.87
C ARG A 317 -38.23 -17.95 26.85
N THR A 318 -38.58 -16.74 26.43
CA THR A 318 -39.19 -15.74 27.31
C THR A 318 -40.71 -15.82 27.17
N PRO A 319 -41.46 -16.38 28.14
CA PRO A 319 -42.91 -16.54 28.00
C PRO A 319 -43.59 -15.17 27.81
N ALA A 320 -44.44 -15.08 26.78
CA ALA A 320 -45.09 -13.84 26.35
C ALA A 320 -46.03 -13.23 27.43
N PHE A 321 -46.38 -14.00 28.46
CA PHE A 321 -47.17 -13.56 29.60
C PHE A 321 -46.50 -14.00 30.90
N GLN A 322 -45.85 -13.08 31.59
CA GLN A 322 -45.63 -13.24 33.03
C GLN A 322 -46.96 -12.92 33.73
N MET A 323 -47.70 -13.94 34.17
CA MET A 323 -48.81 -13.73 35.09
C MET A 323 -48.23 -13.28 36.42
N ASN A 324 -48.53 -12.04 36.83
CA ASN A 324 -48.28 -11.60 38.20
C ASN A 324 -49.09 -12.50 39.14
N PRO A 325 -48.51 -12.98 40.26
CA PRO A 325 -49.30 -13.69 41.25
C PRO A 325 -50.41 -12.76 41.76
N VAL A 326 -51.64 -13.26 41.72
CA VAL A 326 -52.81 -12.56 42.26
C VAL A 326 -52.65 -12.49 43.78
N PRO A 327 -52.86 -11.32 44.41
CA PRO A 327 -52.60 -11.09 45.83
C PRO A 327 -53.42 -11.95 46.78
#